data_AF-A0A2V7CRN3-F1
#
_entry.id   AF-A0A2V7CRN3-F1
#
_cell.length_a   1.000
_cell.length_b   1.000
_cell.length_c   1.000
_cell.angle_alpha   90.00
_cell.angle_beta   90.00
_cell.angle_gamma   90.00
#
_symmetry.space_group_name_H-M   'P 1'
#
loop_
_entity.id
_entity.type
_entity.pdbx_description
1 polymer ?
#
loop_
_entity_poly.entity_id
_entity_poly.type
_entity_poly.pdbx_seq_one_letter_code
_entity_poly.pdbx_strand_id
1 'polypeptide(L)'
;MRLPFAPPLAPMLSRAADALPAGEGWQFEPKWDGFRTIVFRDGDEVLLQSRDEKPMNRYFPELVAPLAAALPARASSTVRTGGLIAPSPGR
;
A
#
# COMPACT_ATOMS: atom_id res chain seq x y z
N MET A 1 -3.66 17.20 -4.23
CA MET A 1 -2.43 16.46 -3.88
C MET A 1 -1.19 16.98 -4.60
N ARG A 2 -0.15 17.35 -3.84
CA ARG A 2 1.16 17.83 -4.31
C ARG A 2 2.26 16.91 -3.76
N LEU A 3 2.33 15.70 -4.31
CA LEU A 3 3.28 14.65 -3.91
C LEU A 3 4.40 14.45 -4.93
N PRO A 4 5.56 13.92 -4.54
CA PRO A 4 6.65 13.59 -5.48
C PRO A 4 6.20 12.62 -6.58
N PHE A 5 5.25 11.74 -6.25
CA PHE A 5 4.56 10.86 -7.20
C PHE A 5 3.06 11.08 -7.07
N ALA A 6 2.40 11.43 -8.17
CA ALA A 6 0.97 11.72 -8.20
C ALA A 6 0.16 10.52 -8.70
N PRO A 7 -1.05 10.29 -8.17
CA PRO A 7 -2.00 9.36 -8.76
C PRO A 7 -2.49 9.85 -10.14
N PRO A 8 -2.78 8.95 -11.09
CA PRO A 8 -2.67 7.49 -10.96
C PRO A 8 -1.22 6.99 -11.14
N LEU A 9 -0.82 6.01 -10.31
CA LEU A 9 0.48 5.34 -10.43
C LEU A 9 0.28 3.83 -10.64
N ALA A 10 0.81 3.29 -11.73
CA ALA A 10 0.76 1.85 -11.99
C ALA A 10 1.66 1.09 -10.99
N PRO A 11 1.16 0.05 -10.29
CA PRO A 11 1.99 -0.73 -9.38
C PRO A 11 3.01 -1.58 -10.13
N MET A 12 4.23 -1.69 -9.58
CA MET A 12 5.24 -2.60 -10.12
C MET A 12 4.77 -4.06 -10.09
N LEU A 13 4.77 -4.76 -11.22
CA LEU A 13 4.32 -6.15 -11.32
C LEU A 13 5.44 -7.12 -10.92
N SER A 14 5.06 -8.20 -10.24
CA SER A 14 5.96 -9.34 -9.98
C SER A 14 5.97 -10.28 -11.17
N ARG A 15 7.15 -10.77 -11.55
CA ARG A 15 7.30 -11.86 -12.51
C ARG A 15 7.11 -13.20 -11.80
N ALA A 16 6.35 -14.12 -12.39
CA ALA A 16 6.32 -15.50 -11.92
C ALA A 16 7.71 -16.13 -12.08
N ALA A 17 8.16 -16.85 -11.06
CA ALA A 17 9.43 -17.56 -11.06
C ALA A 17 9.22 -18.90 -10.34
N ASP A 18 9.80 -19.96 -10.90
CA ASP A 18 9.64 -21.32 -10.38
C ASP A 18 10.52 -21.60 -9.15
N ALA A 19 11.50 -20.72 -8.89
CA ALA A 19 12.37 -20.78 -7.73
C ALA A 19 12.58 -19.38 -7.15
N LEU A 20 12.86 -19.33 -5.84
CA LEU A 20 13.29 -18.08 -5.20
C LEU A 20 14.64 -17.64 -5.81
N PRO A 21 14.80 -16.36 -6.14
CA PRO A 21 16.05 -15.87 -6.69
C PRO A 21 17.18 -16.04 -5.66
N ALA A 22 18.32 -16.51 -6.13
CA ALA A 22 19.53 -16.68 -5.33
C ALA A 22 20.51 -15.51 -5.59
N GLY A 23 21.32 -15.18 -4.59
CA GLY A 23 22.33 -14.13 -4.65
C GLY A 23 22.18 -13.06 -3.57
N GLU A 24 23.21 -12.26 -3.40
CA GLU A 24 23.19 -11.13 -2.47
C GLU A 24 22.32 -9.98 -3.02
N GLY A 25 21.65 -9.25 -2.11
CA GLY A 25 20.80 -8.10 -2.46
C GLY A 25 19.31 -8.39 -2.60
N TRP A 26 18.87 -9.64 -2.47
CA TRP A 26 17.45 -9.98 -2.43
C TRP A 26 16.88 -9.83 -1.02
N GLN A 27 15.74 -9.13 -0.92
CA GLN A 27 14.92 -9.08 0.29
C GLN A 27 13.62 -9.84 0.02
N PHE A 28 13.20 -10.65 0.99
CA PHE A 28 12.01 -11.49 0.86
C PHE A 28 10.93 -11.00 1.81
N GLU A 29 9.74 -10.82 1.28
CA GLU A 29 8.54 -10.47 2.06
C GLU A 29 7.49 -11.57 1.89
N PRO A 30 6.73 -11.92 2.94
CA PRO A 30 5.60 -12.83 2.82
C PRO A 30 4.60 -12.35 1.76
N LYS A 31 4.11 -13.28 0.93
CA LYS A 31 3.04 -12.99 -0.02
C LYS A 31 1.70 -12.98 0.72
N TRP A 32 1.23 -11.78 1.03
CA TRP A 32 -0.09 -11.57 1.59
C TRP A 32 -1.18 -11.63 0.50
N ASP A 33 -2.22 -12.44 0.71
CA ASP A 33 -3.35 -12.54 -0.22
C ASP A 33 -4.43 -11.51 0.12
N GLY A 34 -4.69 -10.61 -0.83
CA GLY A 34 -5.80 -9.66 -0.79
C GLY A 34 -5.62 -8.51 -1.78
N PHE A 35 -6.11 -7.31 -1.45
CA PHE A 35 -6.10 -6.18 -2.39
C PHE A 35 -4.76 -5.46 -2.40
N ARG A 36 -4.23 -5.22 -3.60
CA ARG A 36 -3.07 -4.35 -3.76
C ARG A 36 -3.56 -2.91 -3.95
N THR A 37 -3.16 -2.04 -3.03
CA THR A 37 -3.62 -0.66 -2.98
C THR A 37 -2.44 0.29 -2.81
N ILE A 38 -2.42 1.39 -3.54
CA ILE A 38 -1.48 2.48 -3.31
C ILE A 38 -2.20 3.54 -2.50
N VAL A 39 -1.57 3.98 -1.41
CA VAL A 39 -2.06 5.04 -0.53
C VAL A 39 -1.30 6.31 -0.86
N PHE A 40 -2.03 7.34 -1.25
CA PHE A 40 -1.52 8.69 -1.40
C PHE A 40 -2.06 9.52 -0.26
N ARG A 41 -1.19 10.17 0.49
CA ARG A 41 -1.57 11.09 1.53
C ARG A 41 -0.93 12.44 1.32
N ASP A 42 -1.74 13.49 1.32
CA ASP A 42 -1.31 14.89 1.32
C ASP A 42 -2.11 15.69 2.36
N GLY A 43 -1.48 15.99 3.49
CA GLY A 43 -2.12 16.57 4.66
C GLY A 43 -3.20 15.63 5.23
N ASP A 44 -4.44 16.10 5.17
CA ASP A 44 -5.63 15.38 5.62
C ASP A 44 -6.31 14.60 4.48
N GLU A 45 -5.88 14.80 3.23
CA GLU A 45 -6.38 14.03 2.09
C GLU A 45 -5.68 12.68 2.03
N VAL A 46 -6.45 11.60 2.09
CA VAL A 46 -5.98 10.22 1.84
C VAL A 46 -6.73 9.66 0.64
N LEU A 47 -6.00 9.14 -0.35
CA LEU A 47 -6.54 8.44 -1.50
C LEU A 47 -6.00 7.02 -1.53
N LEU A 48 -6.93 6.07 -1.68
CA LEU A 48 -6.67 4.66 -1.91
C LEU A 48 -6.87 4.38 -3.39
N GLN A 49 -5.86 3.86 -4.06
CA GLN A 49 -5.92 3.50 -5.48
C GLN A 49 -5.70 2.00 -5.65
N SER A 50 -6.57 1.32 -6.39
CA SER A 50 -6.40 -0.09 -6.71
C SER A 50 -5.24 -0.32 -7.67
N ARG A 51 -4.89 -1.60 -7.86
CA ARG A 51 -3.97 -2.02 -8.93
C ARG A 51 -4.40 -1.52 -10.32
N ASP A 52 -5.70 -1.48 -10.57
CA ASP A 52 -6.27 -1.08 -11.86
C ASP A 52 -6.58 0.44 -11.88
N GLU A 53 -5.90 1.21 -11.04
CA GLU A 53 -5.93 2.68 -10.97
C GLU A 53 -7.28 3.30 -10.54
N LYS A 54 -8.18 2.49 -9.98
CA LYS A 54 -9.51 2.95 -9.55
C LYS A 54 -9.49 3.45 -8.10
N PRO A 55 -10.19 4.54 -7.78
CA PRO A 55 -10.32 5.01 -6.39
C PRO A 55 -11.08 3.97 -5.54
N MET A 56 -10.53 3.63 -4.38
CA MET A 56 -11.06 2.61 -3.47
C MET A 56 -11.61 3.17 -2.16
N ASN A 57 -11.51 4.48 -1.91
CA ASN A 57 -11.95 5.12 -0.67
C ASN A 57 -13.38 4.77 -0.26
N ARG A 58 -14.29 4.65 -1.23
CA ARG A 58 -15.69 4.28 -0.99
C ARG A 58 -15.85 2.85 -0.46
N TYR A 59 -14.94 1.95 -0.83
CA TYR A 59 -15.00 0.54 -0.43
C TYR A 59 -14.30 0.29 0.91
N PHE A 60 -13.37 1.15 1.30
CA PHE A 60 -12.59 1.02 2.55
C PHE A 60 -12.49 2.35 3.32
N PRO A 61 -13.61 3.00 3.66
CA PRO A 61 -13.60 4.27 4.40
C PRO A 61 -12.96 4.14 5.79
N GLU A 62 -13.05 2.98 6.42
CA GLU A 62 -12.48 2.67 7.73
C GLU A 62 -10.95 2.72 7.76
N LEU A 63 -10.29 2.61 6.59
CA LEU A 63 -8.83 2.67 6.50
C LEU A 63 -8.31 4.10 6.47
N VAL A 64 -9.14 5.09 6.16
CA VAL A 64 -8.70 6.48 5.98
C VAL A 64 -8.10 7.06 7.26
N ALA A 65 -8.81 6.96 8.39
CA ALA A 65 -8.34 7.52 9.66
C ALA A 65 -7.08 6.81 10.21
N PRO A 66 -7.00 5.46 10.25
CA PRO A 66 -5.78 4.76 10.63
C PRO A 66 -4.58 5.09 9.73
N LEU A 67 -4.78 5.20 8.42
CA LEU A 67 -3.71 5.56 7.48
C LEU A 67 -3.24 7.01 7.67
N ALA A 68 -4.16 7.93 7.97
CA ALA A 68 -3.83 9.30 8.34
C ALA A 68 -3.11 9.41 9.71
N ALA A 69 -3.30 8.46 10.61
CA ALA A 69 -2.54 8.42 11.86
C ALA A 69 -1.15 7.77 11.68
N ALA A 70 -1.05 6.75 10.83
CA ALA A 70 0.16 5.94 10.69
C ALA A 70 1.19 6.48 9.67
N LEU A 71 0.75 7.18 8.63
CA LEU A 71 1.64 7.70 7.59
C LEU A 71 2.17 9.10 7.95
N PRO A 72 3.27 9.57 7.33
CA PRO A 72 3.64 10.99 7.37
C PRO A 72 2.58 11.86 6.67
N ALA A 73 2.52 13.15 7.00
CA ALA A 73 1.57 14.09 6.40
C ALA A 73 1.69 14.20 4.87
N ARG A 74 2.84 13.87 4.28
CA ARG A 74 3.00 13.77 2.82
C ARG A 74 3.74 12.50 2.48
N ALA A 75 3.04 11.53 1.91
CA ALA A 75 3.62 10.25 1.54
C ALA A 75 2.83 9.55 0.44
N SER A 76 3.54 8.82 -0.42
CA SER A 76 2.98 7.83 -1.33
C SER A 76 3.55 6.47 -0.95
N SER A 77 2.73 5.56 -0.44
CA SER A 77 3.16 4.21 -0.03
C SER A 77 2.29 3.14 -0.69
N THR A 78 2.89 2.01 -1.05
CA THR A 78 2.11 0.85 -1.53
C THR A 78 1.77 -0.02 -0.33
N VAL A 79 0.49 -0.28 -0.13
CA VAL A 79 -0.03 -1.20 0.89
C VAL A 79 -0.55 -2.46 0.18
N ARG A 80 -0.03 -3.62 0.56
CA ARG A 80 -0.67 -4.90 0.22
C ARG A 80 -1.64 -5.24 1.33
N THR A 81 -2.93 -5.09 1.08
CA THR A 81 -4.00 -5.52 1.98
C THR A 81 -4.14 -7.03 1.89
N GLY A 82 -3.22 -7.81 2.46
CA GLY A 82 -3.52 -9.21 2.75
C GLY A 82 -3.43 -9.41 4.25
N GLY A 83 -4.61 -9.50 4.87
CA GLY A 83 -4.78 -9.49 6.33
C GLY A 83 -4.26 -8.19 6.96
N LEU A 84 -5.16 -7.30 7.37
CA LEU A 84 -4.78 -6.19 8.24
C LEU A 84 -4.25 -6.78 9.56
N ILE A 85 -2.94 -6.89 9.73
CA ILE A 85 -2.34 -6.97 11.06
C ILE A 85 -2.34 -5.53 11.55
N ALA A 86 -3.46 -5.10 12.13
CA ALA A 86 -3.42 -3.96 13.04
C ALA A 86 -2.42 -4.34 14.14
N PRO A 87 -1.41 -3.52 14.46
CA PRO A 87 -0.62 -3.76 15.65
C PRO A 87 -1.60 -3.76 16.83
N SER A 88 -1.80 -4.92 17.45
CA SER A 88 -2.45 -4.97 18.75
C SER A 88 -1.59 -4.09 19.67
N PRO A 89 -2.18 -3.12 20.40
CA PRO A 89 -1.44 -2.51 21.49
C PRO A 89 -1.01 -3.65 22.42
N GLY A 90 0.22 -3.55 22.90
CA GLY A 90 0.98 -4.66 23.44
C GLY A 90 0.27 -5.50 24.50
N ARG A 91 0.68 -6.76 24.57
CA ARG A 91 0.80 -7.47 25.82
C ARG A 91 2.27 -7.81 26.04
#